data_AF-A0A8T7LWW8-F1
#
_entry.id   AF-A0A8T7LWW8-F1
#
_cell.length_a   1.000
_cell.length_b   1.000
_cell.length_c   1.000
_cell.angle_alpha   90.00
_cell.angle_beta   90.00
_cell.angle_gamma   90.00
#
_symmetry.space_group_name_H-M   'P 1'
#
loop_
_entity.id
_entity.type
_entity.pdbx_description
1 polymer ?
#
loop_
_entity_poly.entity_id
_entity_poly.type
_entity_poly.pdbx_seq_one_letter_code
_entity_poly.pdbx_strand_id
1 'polypeptide(L)'
;MVALDGIPLVAGQLCFPNDWCLQDKIGKSFQEIHQPVPTSAEQIGRSSYLMLERIKSDRPTWRANWGIKPSNRLNLATKFKAELQDLYRDITLENVGERCYFRVERQGLLRLPRTQGILFTIHTYQTELKILAQNTGQASRLYGVLKSMPHGRQFKKNGK
;
A
#
# COMPACT_ATOMS: atom_id res chain seq x y z
N MET A 1 25.83 21.85 -11.45
CA MET A 1 24.41 22.21 -11.24
C MET A 1 23.61 20.93 -11.42
N VAL A 2 23.21 20.25 -10.34
CA VAL A 2 22.54 18.93 -10.44
C VAL A 2 21.05 19.18 -10.60
N ALA A 3 20.48 18.78 -11.73
CA ALA A 3 19.04 18.74 -11.93
C ALA A 3 18.44 17.79 -10.88
N LEU A 4 17.52 18.29 -10.05
CA LEU A 4 16.78 17.44 -9.12
C LEU A 4 15.59 16.85 -9.89
N ASP A 5 15.80 15.70 -10.51
CA ASP A 5 14.75 14.96 -11.20
C ASP A 5 13.78 14.34 -10.18
N GLY A 6 12.72 15.09 -9.82
CA GLY A 6 11.54 14.61 -9.09
C GLY A 6 11.48 14.91 -7.58
N ILE A 7 10.60 14.18 -6.88
CA ILE A 7 10.38 14.28 -5.41
C ILE A 7 11.02 13.04 -4.75
N PRO A 8 12.26 13.12 -4.21
CA PRO A 8 12.95 11.96 -3.65
C PRO A 8 12.50 11.60 -2.24
N LEU A 9 12.59 10.31 -1.90
CA LEU A 9 12.46 9.82 -0.53
C LEU A 9 13.77 10.02 0.22
N VAL A 10 13.87 11.08 1.02
CA VAL A 10 15.12 11.48 1.70
C VAL A 10 15.24 10.99 3.13
N ALA A 11 14.14 10.60 3.76
CA ALA A 11 14.11 10.11 5.14
C ALA A 11 12.85 9.28 5.38
N GLY A 12 12.85 8.42 6.40
CA GLY A 12 11.65 7.70 6.82
C GLY A 12 11.86 6.76 7.99
N GLN A 13 10.75 6.37 8.60
CA GLN A 13 10.66 5.27 9.54
C GLN A 13 9.54 4.34 9.05
N LEU A 14 9.91 3.10 8.72
CA LEU A 14 9.01 2.14 8.08
C LEU A 14 8.94 0.85 8.89
N CYS A 15 8.08 0.85 9.90
CA CYS A 15 7.93 -0.30 10.80
C CYS A 15 7.01 -1.39 10.23
N PHE A 16 5.95 -0.98 9.52
CA PHE A 16 4.89 -1.88 9.05
C PHE A 16 4.75 -1.86 7.52
N PRO A 17 5.83 -2.13 6.76
CA PRO A 17 5.77 -2.15 5.30
C PRO A 17 4.83 -3.23 4.78
N ASN A 18 4.41 -3.03 3.53
CA ASN A 18 3.58 -3.96 2.78
C ASN A 18 4.23 -4.24 1.42
N ASP A 19 5.08 -5.26 1.37
CA ASP A 19 5.82 -5.70 0.18
C ASP A 19 6.83 -4.67 -0.37
N TRP A 20 7.51 -3.94 0.51
CA TRP A 20 8.69 -3.12 0.17
C TRP A 20 9.60 -2.86 1.38
N CYS A 21 10.86 -2.44 1.15
CA CYS A 21 11.76 -1.98 2.20
C CYS A 21 12.19 -0.53 1.98
N LEU A 22 12.36 0.24 3.06
CA LEU A 22 12.80 1.65 2.99
C LEU A 22 14.19 1.78 2.34
N GLN A 23 15.11 0.89 2.71
CA GLN A 23 16.48 0.86 2.18
C GLN A 23 16.55 0.70 0.66
N ASP A 24 15.56 0.04 0.06
CA ASP A 24 15.51 -0.17 -1.39
C ASP A 24 14.99 1.08 -2.14
N LYS A 25 14.42 2.03 -1.41
CA LYS A 25 13.67 3.19 -1.94
C LYS A 25 14.26 4.54 -1.53
N ILE A 26 15.06 4.60 -0.47
CA ILE A 26 15.73 5.83 -0.03
C ILE A 26 16.59 6.40 -1.16
N GLY A 27 16.56 7.72 -1.35
CA GLY A 27 17.25 8.43 -2.43
C GLY A 27 16.55 8.40 -3.79
N LYS A 28 15.60 7.48 -4.03
CA LYS A 28 14.87 7.38 -5.30
C LYS A 28 13.73 8.41 -5.37
N SER A 29 13.46 8.90 -6.57
CA SER A 29 12.33 9.78 -6.89
C SER A 29 10.98 9.07 -6.75
N PHE A 30 9.91 9.84 -6.61
CA PHE A 30 8.53 9.34 -6.64
C PHE A 30 8.28 8.43 -7.85
N GLN A 31 8.76 8.81 -9.04
CA GLN A 31 8.57 8.02 -10.25
C GLN A 31 9.30 6.69 -10.17
N GLU A 32 10.59 6.68 -9.83
CA GLU A 32 11.40 5.45 -9.69
C GLU A 32 10.85 4.49 -8.64
N ILE A 33 10.32 5.01 -7.53
CA ILE A 33 9.70 4.19 -6.47
C ILE A 33 8.48 3.44 -7.02
N HIS A 34 7.69 4.08 -7.89
CA HIS A 34 6.38 3.60 -8.36
C HIS A 34 6.40 2.92 -9.74
N GLN A 35 7.52 2.96 -10.48
CA GLN A 35 7.69 2.24 -11.76
C GLN A 35 7.18 0.77 -11.73
N PRO A 36 7.38 -0.04 -10.67
CA PRO A 36 6.94 -1.44 -10.66
C PRO A 36 5.42 -1.68 -10.55
N VAL A 37 4.58 -0.63 -10.56
CA VAL A 37 3.11 -0.75 -10.40
C VAL A 37 2.45 -0.83 -11.80
N PRO A 38 1.92 -2.01 -12.22
CA PRO A 38 1.60 -2.33 -13.62
C PRO A 38 0.58 -1.44 -14.34
N THR A 39 -0.29 -0.75 -13.60
CA THR A 39 -1.38 0.08 -14.15
C THR A 39 -1.26 1.55 -13.78
N SER A 40 -0.18 1.96 -13.12
CA SER A 40 -0.04 3.33 -12.59
C SER A 40 0.95 4.23 -13.34
N ALA A 41 1.70 3.70 -14.31
CA ALA A 41 2.90 4.39 -14.81
C ALA A 41 2.61 5.71 -15.56
N GLU A 42 1.64 5.77 -16.47
CA GLU A 42 1.52 6.95 -17.36
C GLU A 42 0.52 8.01 -16.86
N GLN A 43 -0.77 7.69 -16.69
CA GLN A 43 -1.77 8.69 -16.29
C GLN A 43 -1.87 8.91 -14.77
N ILE A 44 -1.78 7.84 -13.98
CA ILE A 44 -1.85 7.92 -12.51
C ILE A 44 -0.54 8.50 -11.95
N GLY A 45 0.60 8.16 -12.55
CA GLY A 45 1.91 8.68 -12.17
C GLY A 45 2.00 10.20 -12.32
N ARG A 46 1.61 10.73 -13.48
CA ARG A 46 1.62 12.18 -13.74
C ARG A 46 0.64 12.94 -12.84
N SER A 47 -0.61 12.46 -12.71
CA SER A 47 -1.60 13.12 -11.86
C SER A 47 -1.22 13.10 -10.37
N SER A 48 -0.67 11.98 -9.89
CA SER A 48 -0.16 11.87 -8.51
C SER A 48 1.04 12.78 -8.27
N TYR A 49 1.96 12.88 -9.23
CA TYR A 49 3.09 13.79 -9.17
C TYR A 49 2.62 15.26 -9.07
N LEU A 50 1.73 15.69 -9.97
CA LEU A 50 1.15 17.04 -9.94
C LEU A 50 0.36 17.32 -8.65
N MET A 51 -0.32 16.31 -8.10
CA MET A 51 -0.99 16.42 -6.81
C MET A 51 0.03 16.71 -5.70
N LEU A 52 1.13 15.94 -5.63
CA LEU A 52 2.18 16.12 -4.63
C LEU A 52 2.81 17.52 -4.70
N GLU A 53 3.06 18.04 -5.91
CA GLU A 53 3.55 19.41 -6.10
C GLU A 53 2.59 20.46 -5.52
N ARG A 54 1.28 20.23 -5.61
CA ARG A 54 0.23 21.17 -5.19
C ARG A 54 -0.17 21.09 -3.72
N ILE A 55 0.36 20.13 -2.96
CA ILE A 55 0.02 20.00 -1.52
C ILE A 55 0.49 21.23 -0.75
N LYS A 56 -0.44 21.83 -0.01
CA LYS A 56 -0.20 23.00 0.85
C LYS A 56 -0.12 22.58 2.32
N SER A 57 0.58 23.38 3.12
CA SER A 57 0.77 23.10 4.55
C SER A 57 -0.52 23.23 5.37
N ASP A 58 -1.47 24.03 4.90
CA ASP A 58 -2.79 24.25 5.51
C ASP A 58 -3.87 23.29 4.98
N ARG A 59 -3.53 22.45 3.99
CA ARG A 59 -4.48 21.56 3.30
C ARG A 59 -3.91 20.15 3.14
N PRO A 60 -3.80 19.37 4.22
CA PRO A 60 -3.39 17.98 4.14
C PRO A 60 -4.39 17.18 3.31
N THR A 61 -3.88 16.16 2.61
CA THR A 61 -4.71 15.22 1.83
C THR A 61 -4.50 13.81 2.35
N TRP A 62 -5.45 12.92 2.07
CA TRP A 62 -5.31 11.52 2.43
C TRP A 62 -5.99 10.62 1.42
N ARG A 63 -5.55 9.36 1.39
CA ARG A 63 -6.15 8.26 0.63
C ARG A 63 -6.11 6.98 1.44
N ALA A 64 -6.92 5.99 1.05
CA ALA A 64 -6.80 4.64 1.55
C ALA A 64 -6.15 3.74 0.50
N ASN A 65 -5.24 2.89 0.94
CA ASN A 65 -4.81 1.69 0.22
C ASN A 65 -5.26 0.48 1.03
N TRP A 66 -5.53 -0.66 0.38
CA TRP A 66 -6.03 -1.83 1.10
C TRP A 66 -5.62 -3.14 0.42
N GLY A 67 -5.71 -4.24 1.16
CA GLY A 67 -5.54 -5.58 0.64
C GLY A 67 -5.89 -6.65 1.68
N ILE A 68 -5.82 -7.92 1.28
CA ILE A 68 -6.00 -9.07 2.16
C ILE A 68 -4.66 -9.78 2.32
N LYS A 69 -4.31 -10.17 3.56
CA LYS A 69 -3.02 -10.79 3.91
C LYS A 69 -3.23 -12.06 4.75
N PRO A 70 -2.46 -13.14 4.52
CA PRO A 70 -2.60 -14.42 5.22
C PRO A 70 -1.91 -14.42 6.60
N SER A 71 -1.82 -13.25 7.25
CA SER A 71 -1.09 -13.08 8.51
C SER A 71 -1.49 -11.78 9.21
N ASN A 72 -1.50 -11.80 10.55
CA ASN A 72 -1.59 -10.60 11.38
C ASN A 72 -0.25 -9.86 11.55
N ARG A 73 0.82 -10.33 10.91
CA ARG A 73 2.13 -9.70 10.98
C ARG A 73 2.08 -8.29 10.39
N LEU A 74 2.44 -7.29 11.20
CA LEU A 74 2.44 -5.90 10.74
C LEU A 74 3.57 -5.59 9.76
N ASN A 75 4.74 -6.20 9.94
CA ASN A 75 5.91 -6.02 9.09
C ASN A 75 5.93 -7.07 7.97
N LEU A 76 5.48 -6.67 6.78
CA LEU A 76 5.44 -7.51 5.58
C LEU A 76 6.49 -7.05 4.55
N ALA A 77 7.69 -6.69 5.03
CA ALA A 77 8.81 -6.28 4.19
C ALA A 77 9.19 -7.37 3.17
N THR A 78 9.72 -6.97 2.01
CA THR A 78 10.13 -7.90 0.94
C THR A 78 11.15 -8.95 1.38
N LYS A 79 11.97 -8.65 2.41
CA LYS A 79 12.89 -9.62 3.01
C LYS A 79 12.20 -10.85 3.62
N PHE A 80 10.90 -10.76 3.92
CA PHE A 80 10.08 -11.87 4.43
C PHE A 80 9.21 -12.52 3.33
N LYS A 81 9.42 -12.20 2.05
CA LYS A 81 8.55 -12.64 0.96
C LYS A 81 8.43 -14.17 0.86
N ALA A 82 9.52 -14.92 1.07
CA ALA A 82 9.48 -16.38 1.01
C ALA A 82 8.55 -16.97 2.09
N GLU A 83 8.76 -16.57 3.35
CA GLU A 83 7.90 -16.95 4.49
C GLU A 83 6.43 -16.60 4.24
N LEU A 84 6.16 -15.39 3.73
CA LEU A 84 4.78 -14.96 3.44
C LEU A 84 4.13 -15.74 2.30
N GLN A 85 4.90 -16.22 1.31
CA GLN A 85 4.39 -17.04 0.21
C GLN A 85 3.95 -18.42 0.69
N ASP A 86 4.64 -19.00 1.67
CA ASP A 86 4.21 -20.28 2.24
C ASP A 86 2.87 -20.13 2.98
N LEU A 87 2.67 -19.02 3.71
CA LEU A 87 1.37 -18.71 4.33
C LEU A 87 0.22 -18.61 3.32
N TYR A 88 0.47 -18.11 2.11
CA TYR A 88 -0.54 -18.07 1.06
C TYR A 88 -0.94 -19.46 0.55
N ARG A 89 -0.02 -20.44 0.58
CA ARG A 89 -0.29 -21.82 0.12
C ARG A 89 -1.14 -22.60 1.12
N ASP A 90 -1.08 -22.23 2.39
CA ASP A 90 -1.82 -22.88 3.49
C ASP A 90 -3.27 -22.35 3.64
N ILE A 91 -3.69 -21.38 2.82
CA ILE A 91 -5.05 -20.85 2.85
C ILE A 91 -6.02 -21.79 2.14
N THR A 92 -7.07 -22.19 2.84
CA THR A 92 -8.18 -23.01 2.33
C THR A 92 -9.51 -22.28 2.48
N LEU A 93 -10.58 -22.80 1.88
CA LEU A 93 -11.92 -22.20 2.02
C LEU A 93 -12.40 -22.22 3.48
N GLU A 94 -11.99 -23.23 4.24
CA GLU A 94 -12.40 -23.46 5.63
C GLU A 94 -11.67 -22.54 6.60
N ASN A 95 -10.44 -22.10 6.28
CA ASN A 95 -9.60 -21.33 7.19
C ASN A 95 -9.42 -19.85 6.78
N VAL A 96 -9.90 -19.45 5.61
CA VAL A 96 -9.71 -18.09 5.07
C VAL A 96 -10.28 -17.01 6.00
N GLY A 97 -11.35 -17.32 6.72
CA GLY A 97 -11.95 -16.38 7.68
C GLY A 97 -11.01 -16.05 8.84
N GLU A 98 -10.39 -17.06 9.44
CA GLU A 98 -9.50 -16.93 10.60
C GLU A 98 -8.07 -16.52 10.22
N ARG A 99 -7.55 -16.98 9.08
CA ARG A 99 -6.14 -16.80 8.72
C ARG A 99 -5.86 -15.57 7.87
N CYS A 100 -6.88 -15.03 7.18
CA CYS A 100 -6.72 -13.83 6.37
C CYS A 100 -7.22 -12.58 7.08
N TYR A 101 -6.49 -11.49 6.88
CA TYR A 101 -6.72 -10.20 7.48
C TYR A 101 -7.01 -9.17 6.40
N PHE A 102 -8.09 -8.42 6.55
CA PHE A 102 -8.34 -7.21 5.78
C PHE A 102 -7.48 -6.09 6.34
N ARG A 103 -6.52 -5.62 5.54
CA ARG A 103 -5.54 -4.59 5.91
C ARG A 103 -5.82 -3.31 5.15
N VAL A 104 -5.87 -2.19 5.87
CA VAL A 104 -6.08 -0.85 5.31
C VAL A 104 -4.94 0.07 5.75
N GLU A 105 -4.39 0.81 4.81
CA GLU A 105 -3.39 1.84 5.02
C GLU A 105 -4.04 3.21 4.77
N ARG A 106 -4.25 3.98 5.84
CA ARG A 106 -4.60 5.39 5.73
C ARG A 106 -3.33 6.17 5.47
N GLN A 107 -3.21 6.65 4.25
CA GLN A 107 -2.05 7.34 3.72
C GLN A 107 -2.30 8.84 3.76
N GLY A 108 -1.54 9.57 4.60
CA GLY A 108 -1.65 11.02 4.74
C GLY A 108 -0.48 11.74 4.07
N LEU A 109 -0.77 12.89 3.45
CA LEU A 109 0.23 13.74 2.81
C LEU A 109 0.06 15.19 3.28
N LEU A 110 1.15 15.78 3.76
CA LEU A 110 1.20 17.14 4.28
C LEU A 110 2.49 17.82 3.83
N ARG A 111 2.42 19.09 3.41
CA ARG A 111 3.60 19.92 3.19
C ARG A 111 4.08 20.51 4.52
N LEU A 112 5.33 20.27 4.88
CA LEU A 112 5.94 20.83 6.09
C LEU A 112 6.18 22.34 5.91
N PRO A 113 5.71 23.21 6.82
CA PRO A 113 5.71 24.66 6.60
C PRO A 113 7.11 25.28 6.52
N ARG A 114 8.10 24.71 7.23
CA ARG A 114 9.47 25.25 7.28
C ARG A 114 10.36 24.72 6.16
N THR A 115 10.40 23.40 5.98
CA THR A 115 11.32 22.75 5.04
C THR A 115 10.73 22.59 3.64
N GLN A 116 9.42 22.78 3.49
CA GLN A 116 8.68 22.47 2.28
C GLN A 116 8.80 20.98 1.84
N GLY A 117 9.30 20.10 2.70
CA GLY A 117 9.24 18.65 2.48
C GLY A 117 7.81 18.15 2.51
N ILE A 118 7.54 17.01 1.85
CA ILE A 118 6.24 16.33 1.95
C ILE A 118 6.36 15.22 2.99
N LEU A 119 5.59 15.33 4.07
CA LEU A 119 5.44 14.26 5.05
C LEU A 119 4.40 13.26 4.52
N PHE A 120 4.84 12.03 4.31
CA PHE A 120 3.98 10.89 3.98
C PHE A 120 3.82 9.99 5.20
N THR A 121 2.59 9.84 5.69
CA THR A 121 2.27 8.96 6.82
C THR A 121 1.47 7.77 6.36
N ILE A 122 1.71 6.60 6.96
CA ILE A 122 0.98 5.36 6.68
C ILE A 122 0.50 4.79 8.01
N HIS A 123 -0.78 4.96 8.32
CA HIS A 123 -1.39 4.31 9.47
C HIS A 123 -2.05 3.01 9.03
N THR A 124 -1.62 1.89 9.62
CA THR A 124 -2.09 0.55 9.26
C THR A 124 -3.18 0.10 10.23
N TYR A 125 -4.33 -0.28 9.67
CA TYR A 125 -5.39 -1.01 10.36
C TYR A 125 -5.44 -2.44 9.81
N GLN A 126 -5.77 -3.41 10.65
CA GLN A 126 -6.05 -4.77 10.20
C GLN A 126 -7.12 -5.43 11.08
N THR A 127 -7.93 -6.29 10.48
CA THR A 127 -8.92 -7.13 11.17
C THR A 127 -9.03 -8.47 10.47
N GLU A 128 -9.36 -9.53 11.20
CA GLU A 128 -9.65 -10.84 10.63
C GLU A 128 -10.85 -10.74 9.67
N LEU A 129 -10.80 -11.50 8.57
CA LEU A 129 -11.93 -11.57 7.65
C LEU A 129 -13.18 -12.13 8.34
N LYS A 130 -13.01 -13.07 9.30
CA LYS A 130 -14.10 -13.60 10.12
C LYS A 130 -14.82 -12.51 10.89
N ILE A 131 -14.08 -11.59 11.53
CA ILE A 131 -14.66 -10.46 12.28
C ILE A 131 -15.35 -9.50 11.32
N LEU A 132 -14.72 -9.17 10.18
CA LEU A 132 -15.33 -8.31 9.17
C LEU A 132 -16.63 -8.91 8.61
N ALA A 133 -16.66 -10.23 8.42
CA ALA A 133 -17.81 -10.96 7.89
C ALA A 133 -19.02 -10.99 8.83
N GLN A 134 -18.82 -10.77 10.14
CA GLN A 134 -19.92 -10.65 11.11
C GLN A 134 -20.81 -9.43 10.82
N ASN A 135 -20.28 -8.40 10.17
CA ASN A 135 -21.07 -7.29 9.66
C ASN A 135 -21.52 -7.57 8.21
N THR A 136 -22.78 -7.98 8.04
CA THR A 136 -23.35 -8.35 6.73
C THR A 136 -23.21 -7.25 5.68
N GLY A 137 -23.30 -5.97 6.07
CA GLY A 137 -23.10 -4.84 5.18
C GLY A 137 -21.65 -4.69 4.71
N GLN A 138 -20.67 -4.88 5.60
CA GLN A 138 -19.25 -4.89 5.22
C GLN A 138 -18.89 -6.10 4.37
N ALA A 139 -19.41 -7.29 4.73
CA ALA A 139 -19.22 -8.52 3.98
C ALA A 139 -19.74 -8.40 2.54
N SER A 140 -20.96 -7.89 2.36
CA SER A 140 -21.57 -7.68 1.04
C SER A 140 -20.77 -6.70 0.18
N ARG A 141 -20.29 -5.59 0.77
CA ARG A 141 -19.44 -4.63 0.06
C ARG A 141 -18.10 -5.24 -0.36
N LEU A 142 -17.42 -5.93 0.56
CA LEU A 142 -16.15 -6.57 0.25
C LEU A 142 -16.32 -7.63 -0.84
N TYR A 143 -17.37 -8.44 -0.76
CA TYR A 143 -17.71 -9.41 -1.80
C TYR A 143 -17.95 -8.75 -3.16
N GLY A 144 -18.75 -7.67 -3.21
CA GLY A 144 -18.99 -6.92 -4.44
C GLY A 144 -17.72 -6.35 -5.06
N VAL A 145 -16.80 -5.83 -4.24
CA VAL A 145 -15.48 -5.38 -4.69
C VAL A 145 -14.67 -6.54 -5.24
N LEU A 146 -14.53 -7.64 -4.50
CA LEU A 146 -13.77 -8.81 -4.95
C LEU A 146 -14.32 -9.41 -6.26
N LYS A 147 -15.65 -9.43 -6.43
CA LYS A 147 -16.32 -9.92 -7.63
C LYS A 147 -16.11 -9.01 -8.85
N SER A 148 -16.00 -7.70 -8.65
CA SER A 148 -15.81 -6.70 -9.73
C SER A 148 -14.35 -6.35 -10.01
N MET A 149 -13.40 -6.89 -9.23
CA MET A 149 -11.98 -6.64 -9.43
C MET A 149 -11.50 -7.21 -10.76
N PRO A 150 -10.84 -6.40 -11.63
CA PRO A 150 -10.22 -6.91 -12.85
C PRO A 150 -9.24 -8.04 -12.53
N HIS A 151 -9.19 -9.08 -13.36
CA HIS A 151 -8.34 -10.26 -13.14
C HIS A 151 -6.84 -9.93 -12.95
N GLY A 152 -6.36 -8.76 -13.41
CA GLY A 152 -4.98 -8.27 -13.18
C GLY A 152 -4.75 -7.46 -11.89
N ARG A 153 -5.79 -7.13 -11.12
CA ARG A 153 -5.70 -6.54 -9.76
C ARG A 153 -5.88 -7.58 -8.65
N GLN A 154 -6.24 -8.81 -9.02
CA GLN A 154 -6.19 -9.95 -8.13
C GLN A 154 -4.72 -10.19 -7.78
N PHE A 155 -4.47 -10.52 -6.50
CA PHE A 155 -3.18 -10.89 -5.90
C PHE A 155 -2.14 -11.25 -6.96
N LYS A 156 -0.99 -10.54 -6.99
CA LYS A 156 0.15 -10.88 -7.85
C LYS A 156 0.42 -12.39 -7.76
N LYS A 157 -0.19 -13.17 -8.65
CA LYS A 157 0.16 -14.55 -8.92
C LYS A 157 1.43 -14.41 -9.73
N ASN A 158 2.56 -14.35 -9.03
CA ASN A 158 3.85 -14.45 -9.69
C ASN A 158 3.91 -15.87 -10.26
N GLY A 159 3.53 -15.99 -11.54
CA GLY A 159 3.91 -17.12 -12.37
C GLY A 159 5.43 -17.14 -12.52
N LYS A 160 5.96 -18.34 -12.73
CA LYS A 160 7.36 -18.62 -13.04
C LYS A 160 7.88 -17.75 -14.18
#